data_AF-A0A3N5GNN9-F1
#
_entry.id   AF-A0A3N5GNN9-F1
#
_cell.length_a   1.000
_cell.length_b   1.000
_cell.length_c   1.000
_cell.angle_alpha   90.00
_cell.angle_beta   90.00
_cell.angle_gamma   90.00
#
_symmetry.space_group_name_H-M   'P 1'
#
loop_
_entity.id
_entity.type
_entity.pdbx_description
1 polymer ?
#
loop_
_entity_poly.entity_id
_entity_poly.type
_entity_poly.pdbx_seq_one_letter_code
_entity_poly.pdbx_strand_id
1 'polypeptide(L)'
;MRDPVVLFGAFDRHNFGDMLFPHVAAALLAGRQLVFAGLAERDLRGHGGHRVRALAAVAAEFGQRPVHLVHVGGEILTCDAWQAAVMLSTPDTVQDTIARLEGRPRERLAWAREMLGIDAHAPYTVARAQFPCIARVSHAAVGGVELDGCEPALRDEGLAKLAAADHLGVR
;
A
#
# COMPACT_ATOMS: atom_id res chain seq x y z
N MET A 1 5.51 10.77 -24.81
CA MET A 1 5.94 10.74 -23.38
C MET A 1 5.82 9.32 -22.87
N ARG A 2 6.72 8.85 -22.00
CA ARG A 2 6.58 7.51 -21.39
C ARG A 2 5.46 7.53 -20.35
N ASP A 3 4.73 6.42 -20.21
CA ASP A 3 3.67 6.28 -19.20
C ASP A 3 4.22 6.55 -17.78
N PRO A 4 3.41 7.17 -16.89
CA PRO A 4 3.85 7.46 -15.54
C PRO A 4 3.99 6.16 -14.74
N VAL A 5 4.87 6.20 -13.74
CA VAL A 5 5.06 5.10 -12.80
C VAL A 5 4.47 5.50 -11.45
N VAL A 6 3.47 4.75 -11.00
CA VAL A 6 2.94 4.84 -9.64
C VAL A 6 3.79 3.93 -8.76
N LEU A 7 4.57 4.52 -7.86
CA LEU A 7 5.23 3.79 -6.79
C LEU A 7 4.24 3.69 -5.64
N PHE A 8 3.94 2.48 -5.19
CA PHE A 8 2.97 2.23 -4.12
C PHE A 8 3.59 1.39 -3.02
N GLY A 9 3.31 1.71 -1.76
CA GLY A 9 3.86 0.98 -0.62
C GLY A 9 3.57 1.70 0.68
N ALA A 10 4.03 1.11 1.78
CA ALA A 10 3.75 1.60 3.12
C ALA A 10 4.65 2.76 3.57
N PHE A 11 5.18 3.54 2.64
CA PHE A 11 5.99 4.73 2.90
C PHE A 11 5.12 5.97 3.17
N ASP A 12 3.82 5.81 3.36
CA ASP A 12 2.88 6.77 3.94
C ASP A 12 2.84 6.71 5.48
N ARG A 13 3.62 5.84 6.11
CA ARG A 13 3.85 5.86 7.57
C ARG A 13 5.25 6.33 7.92
N HIS A 14 5.42 6.83 9.13
CA HIS A 14 6.70 7.34 9.64
C HIS A 14 7.62 6.19 10.11
N ASN A 15 8.01 5.32 9.17
CA ASN A 15 8.98 4.23 9.37
C ASN A 15 10.15 4.41 8.39
N PHE A 16 11.37 4.48 8.93
CA PHE A 16 12.56 4.76 8.13
C PHE A 16 12.81 3.71 7.02
N GLY A 17 12.63 2.42 7.33
CA GLY A 17 12.83 1.34 6.38
C GLY A 17 11.88 1.46 5.19
N ASP A 18 10.60 1.71 5.46
CA ASP A 18 9.61 1.87 4.39
C ASP A 18 9.88 3.12 3.55
N MET A 19 10.25 4.23 4.17
CA MET A 19 10.57 5.49 3.47
C MET A 19 11.80 5.38 2.55
N LEU A 20 12.69 4.41 2.74
CA LEU A 20 13.89 4.23 1.92
C LEU A 20 13.58 3.62 0.54
N PHE A 21 12.65 2.65 0.46
CA PHE A 21 12.34 1.95 -0.79
C PHE A 21 11.90 2.87 -1.95
N PRO A 22 11.02 3.88 -1.76
CA PRO A 22 10.66 4.78 -2.85
C PRO A 22 11.84 5.62 -3.37
N HIS A 23 12.85 5.93 -2.53
CA HIS A 23 14.09 6.60 -3.01
C HIS A 23 14.90 5.71 -3.93
N VAL A 24 15.08 4.44 -3.54
CA VAL A 24 15.80 3.45 -4.37
C VAL A 24 15.08 3.27 -5.71
N ALA A 25 13.75 3.10 -5.68
CA ALA A 25 12.94 3.00 -6.89
C ALA A 25 13.04 4.25 -7.76
N ALA A 26 13.01 5.44 -7.16
CA ALA A 26 13.13 6.70 -7.90
C ALA A 26 14.50 6.86 -8.57
N ALA A 27 15.58 6.45 -7.90
CA ALA A 27 16.92 6.46 -8.48
C ALA A 27 17.04 5.49 -9.67
N LEU A 28 16.49 4.27 -9.54
CA LEU A 28 16.48 3.27 -10.62
C LEU A 28 15.60 3.66 -11.81
N LEU A 29 14.58 4.49 -11.58
CA LEU A 29 13.63 4.96 -12.60
C LEU A 29 13.88 6.42 -13.01
N ALA A 30 15.12 6.89 -12.90
CA ALA A 30 15.50 8.25 -13.25
C ALA A 30 14.99 8.66 -14.65
N GLY A 31 14.44 9.88 -14.74
CA GLY A 31 13.86 10.42 -15.98
C GLY A 31 12.42 9.96 -16.28
N ARG A 32 11.79 9.17 -15.41
CA ARG A 32 10.36 8.85 -15.49
C ARG A 32 9.53 9.85 -14.68
N GLN A 33 8.28 10.05 -15.09
CA GLN A 33 7.29 10.72 -14.26
C GLN A 33 6.86 9.75 -13.15
N LEU A 34 7.18 10.07 -11.89
CA LEU A 34 6.89 9.25 -10.73
C LEU A 34 5.74 9.84 -9.91
N VAL A 35 4.84 8.99 -9.45
CA VAL A 35 3.77 9.32 -8.50
C VAL A 35 3.94 8.44 -7.28
N PHE A 36 4.14 9.05 -6.11
CA PHE A 36 4.28 8.34 -4.85
C PHE A 36 2.89 8.18 -4.23
N ALA A 37 2.46 6.92 -4.07
CA ALA A 37 1.15 6.56 -3.58
C ALA A 37 1.22 5.68 -2.32
N GLY A 38 0.29 5.89 -1.41
CA GLY A 38 0.09 5.07 -0.21
C GLY A 38 -1.40 4.90 0.04
N LEU A 39 -1.77 4.29 1.16
CA LEU A 39 -3.15 4.23 1.58
C LEU A 39 -3.66 5.60 2.03
N ALA A 40 -2.79 6.42 2.64
CA ALA A 40 -3.12 7.77 3.10
C ALA A 40 -2.31 8.87 2.40
N GLU A 41 -2.91 10.06 2.25
CA GLU A 41 -2.18 11.25 1.84
C GLU A 41 -1.31 11.78 3.00
N ARG A 42 -0.02 11.99 2.73
CA ARG A 42 0.96 12.47 3.73
C ARG A 42 2.04 13.31 3.05
N ASP A 43 2.51 14.33 3.76
CA ASP A 43 3.75 15.03 3.39
C ASP A 43 4.86 14.65 4.36
N LEU A 44 5.69 13.69 3.96
CA LEU A 44 6.80 13.20 4.79
C LEU A 44 8.15 13.78 4.36
N ARG A 45 8.17 14.80 3.48
CA ARG A 45 9.42 15.41 3.00
C ARG A 45 10.27 15.99 4.14
N GLY A 46 9.62 16.51 5.18
CA GLY A 46 10.30 16.99 6.40
C GLY A 46 11.04 15.90 7.19
N HIS A 47 10.74 14.63 6.92
CA HIS A 47 11.31 13.46 7.59
C HIS A 47 12.17 12.60 6.64
N GLY A 48 12.55 13.17 5.48
CA GLY A 48 13.31 12.45 4.46
C GLY A 48 12.47 11.49 3.61
N GLY A 49 11.14 11.54 3.69
CA GLY A 49 10.23 10.79 2.83
C GLY A 49 9.81 11.57 1.58
N HIS A 50 8.61 11.25 1.07
CA HIS A 50 8.02 11.89 -0.11
C HIS A 50 6.68 12.56 0.23
N ARG A 51 6.18 13.36 -0.70
CA ARG A 51 4.76 13.73 -0.71
C ARG A 51 3.98 12.55 -1.28
N VAL A 52 3.32 11.82 -0.40
CA VAL A 52 2.54 10.63 -0.72
C VAL A 52 1.09 11.02 -0.96
N ARG A 53 0.52 10.52 -2.04
CA ARG A 53 -0.88 10.71 -2.40
C ARG A 53 -1.69 9.46 -2.03
N ALA A 54 -2.94 9.64 -1.60
CA ALA A 54 -3.83 8.50 -1.39
C ALA A 54 -4.05 7.75 -2.72
N LEU A 55 -3.96 6.42 -2.69
CA LEU A 55 -4.08 5.57 -3.87
C LEU A 55 -5.40 5.80 -4.61
N ALA A 56 -6.50 6.01 -3.89
CA ALA A 56 -7.80 6.30 -4.48
C ALA A 56 -7.78 7.57 -5.36
N ALA A 57 -7.11 8.62 -4.90
CA ALA A 57 -6.95 9.86 -5.67
C ALA A 57 -6.05 9.66 -6.89
N VAL A 58 -5.01 8.83 -6.77
CA VAL A 58 -4.13 8.46 -7.90
C VAL A 58 -4.88 7.62 -8.93
N ALA A 59 -5.68 6.65 -8.49
CA ALA A 59 -6.53 5.84 -9.36
C ALA A 59 -7.59 6.69 -10.09
N ALA A 60 -8.20 7.67 -9.42
CA ALA A 60 -9.14 8.59 -10.04
C ALA A 60 -8.49 9.47 -11.13
N GLU A 61 -7.26 9.95 -10.90
CA GLU A 61 -6.55 10.79 -11.88
C GLU A 61 -5.97 9.98 -13.05
N PHE A 62 -5.38 8.82 -12.78
CA PHE A 62 -4.59 8.08 -13.76
C PHE A 62 -5.24 6.77 -14.23
N GLY A 63 -6.32 6.30 -13.62
CA GLY A 63 -6.89 4.99 -13.89
C GLY A 63 -7.45 4.80 -15.30
N GLN A 64 -7.75 5.90 -16.00
CA GLN A 64 -8.27 5.92 -17.39
C GLN A 64 -7.17 6.05 -18.46
N ARG A 65 -5.89 5.93 -18.08
CA ARG A 65 -4.76 5.96 -19.00
C ARG A 65 -3.73 4.88 -18.63
N PRO A 66 -2.87 4.45 -19.58
CA PRO A 66 -1.78 3.55 -19.28
C PRO A 66 -0.88 4.06 -18.16
N VAL A 67 -0.70 3.23 -17.13
CA VAL A 67 0.23 3.45 -16.02
C VAL A 67 0.98 2.17 -15.65
N HIS A 68 2.19 2.33 -15.13
CA HIS A 68 2.94 1.23 -14.52
C HIS A 68 2.84 1.36 -13.00
N LEU A 69 2.34 0.33 -12.33
CA LEU A 69 2.30 0.28 -10.87
C LEU A 69 3.44 -0.58 -10.34
N VAL A 70 4.21 -0.05 -9.40
CA VAL A 70 5.28 -0.77 -8.72
C VAL A 70 5.02 -0.73 -7.23
N HIS A 71 4.74 -1.90 -6.64
CA HIS A 71 4.76 -2.07 -5.19
C HIS A 71 6.23 -2.07 -4.74
N VAL A 72 6.63 -1.06 -3.97
CA VAL A 72 8.04 -0.86 -3.57
C VAL A 72 8.26 -1.34 -2.13
N GLY A 73 8.99 -2.45 -1.99
CA GLY A 73 9.55 -2.96 -0.75
C GLY A 73 8.61 -3.04 0.45
N GLY A 74 9.20 -3.14 1.65
CA GLY A 74 8.47 -3.19 2.90
C GLY A 74 7.91 -4.57 3.25
N GLU A 75 7.41 -4.69 4.48
CA GLU A 75 6.68 -5.86 4.96
C GLU A 75 5.19 -5.58 4.76
N ILE A 76 4.65 -5.94 3.59
CA ILE A 76 3.33 -5.48 3.15
C ILE A 76 2.34 -6.61 2.89
N LEU A 77 2.80 -7.84 2.65
CA LEU A 77 1.90 -8.95 2.31
C LEU A 77 1.14 -9.48 3.54
N THR A 78 1.69 -9.29 4.73
CA THR A 78 1.10 -9.69 6.01
C THR A 78 0.47 -8.53 6.77
N CYS A 79 0.48 -7.32 6.19
CA CYS A 79 -0.15 -6.16 6.78
C CYS A 79 -1.64 -6.15 6.48
N ASP A 80 -2.45 -6.46 7.48
CA ASP A 80 -3.91 -6.45 7.35
C ASP A 80 -4.52 -5.04 7.41
N ALA A 81 -5.80 -4.93 7.07
CA ALA A 81 -6.53 -3.68 7.11
C ALA A 81 -6.51 -3.00 8.48
N TRP A 82 -6.63 -3.76 9.57
CA TRP A 82 -6.62 -3.23 10.93
C TRP A 82 -5.27 -2.61 11.28
N GLN A 83 -4.18 -3.34 11.05
CA GLN A 83 -2.81 -2.89 11.26
C GLN A 83 -2.53 -1.65 10.43
N ALA A 84 -2.90 -1.65 9.15
CA ALA A 84 -2.74 -0.49 8.27
C ALA A 84 -3.49 0.74 8.80
N ALA A 85 -4.77 0.58 9.18
CA ALA A 85 -5.59 1.66 9.72
C ALA A 85 -5.03 2.21 11.06
N VAL A 86 -4.60 1.33 11.96
CA VAL A 86 -3.95 1.72 13.22
C VAL A 86 -2.66 2.50 12.94
N MET A 87 -1.78 1.99 12.08
CA MET A 87 -0.50 2.63 11.74
C MET A 87 -0.66 4.01 11.08
N LEU A 88 -1.78 4.24 10.40
CA LEU A 88 -2.08 5.49 9.70
C LEU A 88 -2.93 6.46 10.53
N SER A 89 -3.44 6.02 11.68
CA SER A 89 -4.23 6.85 12.60
C SER A 89 -3.37 7.91 13.29
N THR A 90 -4.02 8.94 13.82
CA THR A 90 -3.32 9.94 14.63
C THR A 90 -2.96 9.37 16.01
N PRO A 91 -1.77 9.68 16.57
CA PRO A 91 -1.35 9.13 17.86
C PRO A 91 -2.35 9.42 19.00
N ASP A 92 -3.03 10.57 18.94
CA ASP A 92 -3.93 11.03 20.02
C ASP A 92 -5.16 10.14 20.22
N THR A 93 -5.65 9.46 19.17
CA THR A 93 -6.92 8.71 19.21
C THR A 93 -6.75 7.21 19.02
N VAL A 94 -5.56 6.78 18.61
CA VAL A 94 -5.31 5.38 18.23
C VAL A 94 -5.37 4.45 19.43
N GLN A 95 -4.87 4.85 20.60
CA GLN A 95 -4.84 4.00 21.80
C GLN A 95 -6.26 3.69 22.32
N ASP A 96 -7.10 4.71 22.41
CA ASP A 96 -8.50 4.55 22.81
C ASP A 96 -9.27 3.67 21.81
N THR A 97 -8.95 3.80 20.51
CA THR A 97 -9.56 2.97 19.47
C THR A 97 -9.13 1.51 19.58
N ILE A 98 -7.84 1.24 19.82
CA ILE A 98 -7.32 -0.12 20.05
C ILE A 98 -8.00 -0.75 21.27
N ALA A 99 -8.06 -0.04 22.39
CA ALA A 99 -8.68 -0.52 23.62
C ALA A 99 -10.18 -0.80 23.44
N ARG A 100 -10.91 0.12 22.79
CA ARG A 100 -12.36 -0.02 22.54
C ARG A 100 -12.69 -1.24 21.67
N LEU A 101 -11.83 -1.55 20.70
CA LEU A 101 -12.06 -2.61 19.72
C LEU A 101 -11.34 -3.93 20.08
N GLU A 102 -10.77 -4.02 21.28
CA GLU A 102 -10.12 -5.23 21.75
C GLU A 102 -11.06 -6.43 21.83
N GLY A 103 -10.63 -7.58 21.29
CA GLY A 103 -11.45 -8.80 21.23
C GLY A 103 -12.62 -8.75 20.25
N ARG A 104 -12.76 -7.70 19.42
CA ARG A 104 -13.89 -7.50 18.51
C ARG A 104 -13.47 -7.52 17.04
N PRO A 105 -13.10 -8.69 16.47
CA PRO A 105 -12.48 -8.78 15.14
C PRO A 105 -13.36 -8.23 14.01
N ARG A 106 -14.69 -8.41 14.08
CA ARG A 106 -15.62 -7.88 13.07
C ARG A 106 -15.69 -6.35 13.10
N GLU A 107 -15.74 -5.76 14.30
CA GLU A 107 -15.78 -4.30 14.47
C GLU A 107 -14.44 -3.66 14.08
N ARG A 108 -13.30 -4.32 14.39
CA ARG A 108 -11.97 -3.89 13.93
C ARG A 108 -11.90 -3.79 12.42
N LEU A 109 -12.34 -4.85 11.72
CA LEU A 109 -12.32 -4.88 10.27
C LEU A 109 -13.26 -3.84 9.65
N ALA A 110 -14.47 -3.68 10.19
CA ALA A 110 -15.42 -2.67 9.73
C ALA A 110 -14.86 -1.25 9.89
N TRP A 111 -14.31 -0.94 11.07
CA TRP A 111 -13.67 0.35 11.33
C TRP A 111 -12.47 0.59 10.42
N ALA A 112 -11.63 -0.42 10.20
CA ALA A 112 -10.47 -0.30 9.33
C ALA A 112 -10.86 0.03 7.88
N ARG A 113 -11.89 -0.64 7.35
CA ARG A 113 -12.41 -0.39 6.01
C ARG A 113 -12.97 1.02 5.87
N GLU A 114 -13.69 1.49 6.88
CA GLU A 114 -14.22 2.86 6.94
C GLU A 114 -13.08 3.89 6.98
N MET A 115 -12.10 3.69 7.87
CA MET A 115 -10.97 4.59 8.06
C MET A 115 -10.09 4.69 6.80
N LEU A 116 -9.81 3.55 6.16
CA LEU A 116 -8.99 3.49 4.95
C LEU A 116 -9.77 3.87 3.68
N GLY A 117 -11.10 3.80 3.71
CA GLY A 117 -11.96 3.95 2.54
C GLY A 117 -11.78 2.84 1.50
N ILE A 118 -11.31 1.65 1.93
CA ILE A 118 -11.03 0.50 1.07
C ILE A 118 -11.60 -0.76 1.70
N ASP A 119 -12.40 -1.51 0.93
CA ASP A 119 -12.88 -2.84 1.29
C ASP A 119 -11.86 -3.89 0.84
N ALA A 120 -10.81 -4.09 1.64
CA ALA A 120 -9.73 -5.04 1.37
C ALA A 120 -9.26 -5.69 2.67
N HIS A 121 -8.79 -6.94 2.60
CA HIS A 121 -8.05 -7.58 3.68
C HIS A 121 -6.56 -7.20 3.62
N ALA A 122 -5.98 -7.15 2.41
CA ALA A 122 -4.56 -6.86 2.15
C ALA A 122 -4.41 -5.48 1.46
N PRO A 123 -4.60 -4.35 2.17
CA PRO A 123 -4.74 -3.03 1.53
C PRO A 123 -3.46 -2.56 0.83
N TYR A 124 -2.27 -2.96 1.30
CA TYR A 124 -0.99 -2.63 0.65
C TYR A 124 -0.65 -3.49 -0.58
N THR A 125 -1.62 -4.28 -1.07
CA THR A 125 -1.53 -4.92 -2.39
C THR A 125 -2.69 -4.43 -3.25
N VAL A 126 -2.38 -3.89 -4.43
CA VAL A 126 -3.36 -3.29 -5.33
C VAL A 126 -3.86 -4.33 -6.32
N ALA A 127 -5.18 -4.41 -6.46
CA ALA A 127 -5.80 -5.20 -7.52
C ALA A 127 -5.81 -4.41 -8.83
N ARG A 128 -5.61 -5.10 -9.96
CA ARG A 128 -5.71 -4.48 -11.31
C ARG A 128 -7.04 -3.75 -11.53
N ALA A 129 -8.13 -4.24 -10.95
CA ALA A 129 -9.45 -3.63 -11.05
C ALA A 129 -9.50 -2.17 -10.52
N GLN A 130 -8.57 -1.76 -9.64
CA GLN A 130 -8.47 -0.38 -9.16
C GLN A 130 -7.91 0.58 -10.22
N PHE A 131 -7.27 0.07 -11.28
CA PHE A 131 -6.72 0.84 -12.40
C PHE A 131 -7.16 0.21 -13.73
N PRO A 132 -8.33 0.58 -14.28
CA PRO A 132 -8.90 -0.05 -15.48
C PRO A 132 -7.95 -0.13 -16.68
N CYS A 133 -7.09 0.87 -16.87
CA CYS A 133 -6.13 0.93 -17.97
C CYS A 133 -4.68 0.59 -17.55
N ILE A 134 -4.48 -0.16 -16.45
CA ILE A 134 -3.13 -0.48 -15.96
C ILE A 134 -2.33 -1.26 -17.01
N ALA A 135 -1.15 -0.73 -17.36
CA ALA A 135 -0.28 -1.34 -18.36
C ALA A 135 0.55 -2.46 -17.75
N ARG A 136 1.11 -2.22 -16.55
CA ARG A 136 1.89 -3.20 -15.80
C ARG A 136 1.71 -3.09 -14.29
N VAL A 137 1.77 -4.23 -13.62
CA VAL A 137 1.86 -4.37 -12.16
C VAL A 137 3.14 -5.10 -11.83
N SER A 138 3.97 -4.51 -10.97
CA SER A 138 5.20 -5.12 -10.48
C SER A 138 5.25 -5.09 -8.96
N HIS A 139 5.77 -6.16 -8.36
CA HIS A 139 6.13 -6.20 -6.94
C HIS A 139 7.65 -6.26 -6.83
N ALA A 140 8.26 -5.29 -6.17
CA ALA A 140 9.71 -5.15 -6.07
C ALA A 140 10.16 -5.36 -4.62
N ALA A 141 10.66 -6.56 -4.32
CA ALA A 141 11.17 -6.98 -3.02
C ALA A 141 10.16 -6.82 -1.86
N VAL A 142 8.90 -7.21 -2.12
CA VAL A 142 7.84 -7.16 -1.11
C VAL A 142 8.00 -8.32 -0.12
N GLY A 143 7.93 -8.01 1.17
CA GLY A 143 8.02 -9.00 2.26
C GLY A 143 6.67 -9.59 2.64
N GLY A 144 6.68 -10.87 3.00
CA GLY A 144 5.52 -11.60 3.54
C GLY A 144 5.93 -12.65 4.57
N VAL A 145 6.82 -12.29 5.49
CA VAL A 145 7.21 -13.11 6.65
C VAL A 145 5.95 -13.54 7.38
N GLU A 146 5.82 -14.85 7.63
CA GLU A 146 4.65 -15.47 8.28
C GLU A 146 3.32 -15.34 7.51
N LEU A 147 3.38 -15.18 6.18
CA LEU A 147 2.17 -15.16 5.34
C LEU A 147 1.34 -16.45 5.45
N ASP A 148 1.99 -17.58 5.73
CA ASP A 148 1.33 -18.87 5.98
C ASP A 148 0.48 -18.86 7.26
N GLY A 149 0.92 -18.13 8.29
CA GLY A 149 0.21 -17.96 9.57
C GLY A 149 -0.91 -16.91 9.55
N CYS A 150 -1.04 -16.14 8.47
CA CYS A 150 -2.08 -15.13 8.34
C CYS A 150 -3.49 -15.72 8.19
N GLU A 151 -4.49 -14.92 8.55
CA GLU A 151 -5.91 -15.25 8.31
C GLU A 151 -6.13 -15.61 6.82
N PRO A 152 -6.91 -16.67 6.51
CA PRO A 152 -7.05 -17.16 5.14
C PRO A 152 -7.50 -16.08 4.15
N ALA A 153 -8.43 -15.19 4.55
CA ALA A 153 -8.91 -14.12 3.67
C ALA A 153 -7.80 -13.12 3.29
N LEU A 154 -6.91 -12.79 4.21
CA LEU A 154 -5.75 -11.92 3.93
C LEU A 154 -4.79 -12.61 2.95
N ARG A 155 -4.45 -13.87 3.25
CA ARG A 155 -3.51 -14.66 2.45
C ARG A 155 -4.04 -14.89 1.04
N ASP A 156 -5.28 -15.31 0.91
CA ASP A 156 -5.90 -15.63 -0.38
C ASP A 156 -6.01 -14.37 -1.25
N GLU A 157 -6.40 -13.24 -0.67
CA GLU A 157 -6.45 -11.95 -1.38
C GLU A 157 -5.04 -11.52 -1.84
N GLY A 158 -4.04 -11.59 -0.95
CA GLY A 158 -2.66 -11.25 -1.25
C GLY A 158 -2.10 -12.12 -2.38
N LEU A 159 -2.24 -13.45 -2.28
CA LEU A 159 -1.78 -14.40 -3.29
C LEU A 159 -2.47 -14.19 -4.64
N ALA A 160 -3.79 -13.93 -4.65
CA ALA A 160 -4.52 -13.63 -5.88
C ALA A 160 -3.98 -12.36 -6.58
N LYS A 161 -3.65 -11.31 -5.81
CA LYS A 161 -3.06 -10.08 -6.35
C LYS A 161 -1.64 -10.30 -6.86
N LEU A 162 -0.82 -11.08 -6.17
CA LEU A 162 0.53 -11.44 -6.61
C LEU A 162 0.50 -12.29 -7.89
N ALA A 163 -0.42 -13.25 -7.99
CA ALA A 163 -0.59 -14.09 -9.17
C ALA A 163 -1.00 -13.28 -10.42
N ALA A 164 -1.65 -12.13 -10.23
CA ALA A 164 -2.03 -11.23 -11.30
C ALA A 164 -0.90 -10.27 -11.74
N ALA A 165 0.26 -10.27 -11.09
CA ALA A 165 1.35 -9.35 -11.40
C ALA A 165 2.13 -9.75 -12.67
N ASP A 166 2.68 -8.77 -13.38
CA ASP A 166 3.56 -9.02 -14.54
C ASP A 166 4.99 -9.36 -14.09
N HIS A 167 5.40 -8.81 -12.95
CA HIS A 167 6.71 -9.07 -12.34
C HIS A 167 6.57 -9.21 -10.84
N LEU A 168 7.19 -10.25 -10.28
CA LEU A 168 7.18 -10.55 -8.87
C LEU A 168 8.60 -10.72 -8.35
N GLY A 169 8.97 -9.87 -7.40
CA GLY A 169 10.15 -10.02 -6.55
C GLY A 169 9.72 -9.96 -5.08
N VAL A 170 10.04 -11.00 -4.34
CA VAL A 170 9.76 -11.16 -2.90
C VAL A 170 11.07 -11.28 -2.13
N ARG A 171 11.05 -11.02 -0.81
CA ARG A 171 12.20 -11.18 0.08
C ARG A 171 11.79 -11.85 1.40
#